data_AF-A0A3P7UDL8-F1
#
_entry.id   AF-A0A3P7UDL8-F1
#
_cell.length_a   1.000
_cell.length_b   1.000
_cell.length_c   1.000
_cell.angle_alpha   90.00
_cell.angle_beta   90.00
_cell.angle_gamma   90.00
#
_symmetry.space_group_name_H-M   'P 1'
#
loop_
_entity.id
_entity.type
_entity.pdbx_description
1 polymer ?
#
loop_
_entity_poly.entity_id
_entity_poly.type
_entity_poly.pdbx_seq_one_letter_code
_entity_poly.pdbx_strand_id
1 'polypeptide(L)'
;MQNDCFYGLQPKVVELTHSGNAIVDKCIITFSTLILEVDILAEKARNTFYNALIVYGEDVDGCLSSEAGTVKMIAQFLPQLQELHVFVNRCNEVFHNIISQIYAFYSLKRSVLDQAQERKFLNVWYSLGLLLSILISLDEIIRQQSTLQRHWQSYYKAMQMIAHNPSQFSAESDLLQPLQRLIASIDQSITRANLYKSCCQQMFEKNLHENHQFSERLKEITIEIFEKWDRIAVDDLPDKRQLMAVVALALCHMFIFRTVDKKMMRIIWNSYKKLAVFHLYGYVVWSPCEFMLENLIEVDRVIDKKMIAAMTVAKSAQFAQNMEALPREAANVVNFLNEWKCGMNETLKETPERMSKDLLSLRISLFLRGIRYANLLCCLLKTLMNRLVIEQKAISRSSASAAFRLIEVIKDIERIFWKWWYDILESCQEAVQYCSAKLIHLISIVHQATRSESDLSYRTVDTLSALTVAENALSGSITRTNLIVAGIALEMACYTKIFRGNDAEKIDELLIRLETLSSLGNIVSRTCNCSFLFWHRSFIAAYFNAIIEDSNSRPE
;
A
#
# COMPACT_ATOMS: atom_id res chain seq x y z
N MET A 1 15.51 2.13 -15.01
CA MET A 1 15.63 3.56 -14.63
C MET A 1 15.74 3.60 -13.13
N GLN A 2 16.86 4.06 -12.59
CA GLN A 2 17.08 4.20 -11.14
C GLN A 2 16.17 5.33 -10.61
N ASN A 3 15.37 5.04 -9.60
CA ASN A 3 14.44 5.98 -8.95
C ASN A 3 15.14 7.03 -8.06
N ASP A 4 16.47 7.00 -7.97
CA ASP A 4 17.24 7.91 -7.11
C ASP A 4 17.17 9.39 -7.56
N CYS A 5 16.72 9.67 -8.78
CA CYS A 5 16.62 11.04 -9.30
C CYS A 5 15.42 11.85 -8.78
N PHE A 6 14.42 11.23 -8.13
CA PHE A 6 13.20 11.94 -7.72
C PHE A 6 13.21 12.50 -6.29
N TYR A 7 14.10 12.02 -5.42
CA TYR A 7 14.12 12.44 -4.01
C TYR A 7 14.97 13.69 -3.74
N GLY A 8 15.95 14.00 -4.59
CA GLY A 8 16.80 15.19 -4.43
C GLY A 8 16.13 16.52 -4.84
N LEU A 9 14.95 16.47 -5.47
CA LEU A 9 14.24 17.63 -6.02
C LEU A 9 12.93 17.97 -5.29
N GLN A 10 12.56 17.22 -4.24
CA GLN A 10 11.35 17.54 -3.47
C GLN A 10 11.66 18.62 -2.43
N PRO A 11 10.76 19.61 -2.23
CA PRO A 11 10.93 20.61 -1.18
C PRO A 11 11.02 19.90 0.16
N LYS A 12 11.93 20.36 1.03
CA LYS A 12 12.01 19.79 2.37
C LYS A 12 10.76 20.19 3.15
N VAL A 13 10.26 19.29 4.00
CA VAL A 13 9.09 19.56 4.86
C VAL A 13 9.23 20.89 5.61
N VAL A 14 10.44 21.19 6.09
CA VAL A 14 10.77 22.42 6.82
C VAL A 14 10.55 23.68 5.97
N GLU A 15 10.82 23.63 4.67
CA GLU A 15 10.67 24.78 3.75
C GLU A 15 9.21 25.12 3.49
N LEU A 16 8.31 24.14 3.66
CA LEU A 16 6.87 24.31 3.49
C LEU A 16 6.14 24.74 4.78
N THR A 17 6.83 24.71 5.92
CA THR A 17 6.23 24.87 7.26
C THR A 17 6.73 26.15 7.92
N HIS A 18 6.09 27.26 7.54
CA HIS A 18 6.40 28.59 8.06
C HIS A 18 5.11 29.35 8.38
N SER A 19 4.51 29.06 9.54
CA SER A 19 3.33 29.81 10.02
C SER A 19 3.68 30.92 11.02
N GLY A 20 4.87 30.85 11.63
CA GLY A 20 5.27 31.71 12.74
C GLY A 20 4.89 31.16 14.12
N ASN A 21 4.15 30.04 14.19
CA ASN A 21 3.87 29.31 15.42
C ASN A 21 4.76 28.06 15.50
N ALA A 22 5.84 28.16 16.28
CA ALA A 22 6.86 27.11 16.38
C ALA A 22 6.30 25.76 16.87
N ILE A 23 5.25 25.75 17.69
CA ILE A 23 4.64 24.51 18.20
C ILE A 23 3.85 23.81 17.09
N VAL A 24 3.03 24.57 16.36
CA VAL A 24 2.27 24.07 15.21
C VAL A 24 3.21 23.58 14.11
N ASP A 25 4.18 24.40 13.73
CA ASP A 25 5.17 24.07 12.71
C ASP A 25 5.94 22.79 13.08
N LYS A 26 6.39 22.66 14.35
CA LYS A 26 7.07 21.45 14.82
C LYS A 26 6.20 20.20 14.75
N CYS A 27 4.92 20.30 15.13
CA CYS A 27 3.99 19.17 15.04
C CYS A 27 3.80 18.73 13.58
N ILE A 28 3.57 19.68 12.67
CA ILE A 28 3.38 19.40 11.24
C ILE A 28 4.66 18.78 10.66
N ILE A 29 5.84 19.37 10.91
CA ILE A 29 7.13 18.83 10.46
C ILE A 29 7.32 17.39 10.92
N THR A 30 7.06 17.12 12.21
CA THR A 30 7.28 15.80 12.80
C THR A 30 6.40 14.74 12.12
N PHE A 31 5.09 14.97 12.03
CA PHE A 31 4.19 13.99 11.45
C PHE A 31 4.34 13.86 9.93
N SER A 32 4.55 14.96 9.20
CA SER A 32 4.78 14.91 7.75
C SER A 32 6.08 14.18 7.40
N THR A 33 7.15 14.36 8.17
CA THR A 33 8.42 13.65 7.96
C THR A 33 8.27 12.15 8.21
N LEU A 34 7.53 11.75 9.25
CA LEU A 34 7.26 10.33 9.53
C LEU A 34 6.44 9.67 8.41
N ILE A 35 5.41 10.35 7.88
CA ILE A 35 4.63 9.82 6.75
C ILE A 35 5.49 9.66 5.50
N LEU A 36 6.32 10.66 5.18
CA LEU A 36 7.24 10.59 4.05
C LEU A 36 8.23 9.43 4.18
N GLU A 37 8.73 9.21 5.38
CA GLU A 37 9.63 8.09 5.65
C GLU A 37 8.93 6.74 5.42
N VAL A 38 7.67 6.59 5.81
CA VAL A 38 6.88 5.39 5.49
C VAL A 38 6.73 5.20 3.97
N ASP A 39 6.48 6.27 3.21
CA ASP A 39 6.39 6.21 1.75
C ASP A 39 7.72 5.74 1.12
N ILE A 40 8.87 6.25 1.61
CA ILE A 40 10.21 5.83 1.18
C ILE A 40 10.45 4.35 1.50
N LEU A 41 10.10 3.90 2.70
CA LEU A 41 10.23 2.51 3.11
C LEU A 41 9.35 1.58 2.26
N ALA A 42 8.12 2.01 1.92
CA ALA A 42 7.20 1.25 1.09
C ALA A 42 7.73 1.07 -0.34
N GLU A 43 8.37 2.10 -0.89
CA GLU A 43 9.01 2.03 -2.20
C GLU A 43 10.24 1.11 -2.18
N LYS A 44 11.13 1.29 -1.20
CA LYS A 44 12.33 0.46 -1.03
C LYS A 44 11.98 -1.02 -0.85
N ALA A 45 10.96 -1.33 -0.03
CA ALA A 45 10.46 -2.69 0.17
C ALA A 45 10.09 -3.36 -1.15
N ARG A 46 9.30 -2.66 -1.98
CA ARG A 46 8.79 -3.19 -3.24
C ARG A 46 9.89 -3.36 -4.29
N ASN A 47 10.74 -2.36 -4.43
CA ASN A 47 11.71 -2.31 -5.52
C ASN A 47 12.92 -3.22 -5.26
N THR A 48 13.35 -3.34 -4.01
CA THR A 48 14.55 -4.11 -3.61
C THR A 48 14.18 -5.48 -3.07
N PHE A 49 13.44 -5.53 -1.96
CA PHE A 49 13.33 -6.75 -1.16
C PHE A 49 12.24 -7.72 -1.65
N TYR A 50 11.06 -7.23 -2.03
CA TYR A 50 9.98 -8.11 -2.48
C TYR A 50 10.36 -8.87 -3.75
N ASN A 51 10.97 -8.16 -4.71
CA ASN A 51 11.48 -8.78 -5.93
C ASN A 51 12.52 -9.85 -5.62
N ALA A 52 13.55 -9.50 -4.85
CA ALA A 52 14.65 -10.41 -4.52
C ALA A 52 14.18 -11.68 -3.82
N LEU A 53 13.25 -11.57 -2.85
CA LEU A 53 12.72 -12.72 -2.12
C LEU A 53 11.83 -13.62 -3.00
N ILE A 54 10.99 -13.02 -3.85
CA ILE A 54 10.06 -13.79 -4.69
C ILE A 54 10.79 -14.57 -5.80
N VAL A 55 11.84 -14.01 -6.39
CA VAL A 55 12.59 -14.66 -7.48
C VAL A 55 13.70 -15.59 -6.96
N TYR A 56 13.92 -15.64 -5.63
CA TYR A 56 14.89 -16.55 -5.04
C TYR A 56 14.57 -18.00 -5.44
N GLY A 57 15.59 -18.72 -5.92
CA GLY A 57 15.47 -20.10 -6.38
C GLY A 57 15.40 -20.27 -7.89
N GLU A 58 15.30 -19.18 -8.66
CA GLU A 58 15.56 -19.24 -10.10
C GLU A 58 17.06 -19.52 -10.30
N ASP A 59 17.40 -20.74 -10.76
CA ASP A 59 18.78 -21.24 -10.90
C ASP A 59 19.49 -20.67 -12.13
N VAL A 60 19.54 -19.34 -12.23
CA VAL A 60 20.10 -18.63 -13.38
C VAL A 60 21.58 -18.97 -13.60
N ASP A 61 22.33 -19.18 -12.51
CA ASP A 61 23.76 -19.45 -12.54
C ASP A 61 24.12 -20.96 -12.49
N GLY A 62 23.11 -21.85 -12.50
CA GLY A 62 23.31 -23.30 -12.39
C GLY A 62 23.87 -23.74 -11.03
N CYS A 63 23.81 -22.89 -10.00
CA CYS A 63 24.31 -23.19 -8.66
C CYS A 63 23.69 -24.47 -8.07
N LEU A 64 22.39 -24.70 -8.30
CA LEU A 64 21.66 -25.84 -7.73
C LEU A 64 22.03 -27.19 -8.37
N SER A 65 22.80 -27.20 -9.47
CA SER A 65 23.29 -28.43 -10.09
C SER A 65 24.39 -29.14 -9.28
N SER A 66 25.00 -28.47 -8.30
CA SER A 66 26.06 -29.01 -7.44
C SER A 66 25.53 -29.48 -6.08
N GLU A 67 26.17 -30.49 -5.47
CA GLU A 67 25.78 -31.01 -4.14
C GLU A 67 25.78 -29.94 -3.04
N ALA A 68 26.65 -28.92 -3.14
CA ALA A 68 26.73 -27.78 -2.23
C ALA A 68 25.95 -26.53 -2.71
N GLY A 69 25.19 -26.67 -3.80
CA GLY A 69 24.55 -25.55 -4.51
C GLY A 69 23.61 -24.72 -3.65
N THR A 70 22.84 -25.36 -2.78
CA THR A 70 21.89 -24.70 -1.88
C THR A 70 22.58 -23.79 -0.86
N VAL A 71 23.68 -24.27 -0.26
CA VAL A 71 24.48 -23.51 0.70
C VAL A 71 25.16 -22.34 0.01
N LYS A 72 25.74 -22.57 -1.18
CA LYS A 72 26.38 -21.51 -1.98
C LYS A 72 25.38 -20.42 -2.38
N MET A 73 24.17 -20.79 -2.80
CA MET A 73 23.13 -19.84 -3.19
C MET A 73 22.70 -18.95 -2.01
N ILE A 74 22.52 -19.52 -0.81
CA ILE A 74 22.25 -18.71 0.39
C ILE A 74 23.45 -17.83 0.75
N ALA A 75 24.68 -18.33 0.65
CA ALA A 75 25.87 -17.53 0.93
C ALA A 75 25.94 -16.28 0.03
N GLN A 76 25.61 -16.42 -1.26
CA GLN A 76 25.52 -15.31 -2.21
C GLN A 76 24.34 -14.37 -1.91
N PHE A 77 23.23 -14.91 -1.38
CA PHE A 77 22.05 -14.14 -1.02
C PHE A 77 22.12 -13.50 0.37
N LEU A 78 23.09 -13.91 1.21
CA LEU A 78 23.23 -13.44 2.59
C LEU A 78 23.36 -11.91 2.72
N PRO A 79 24.11 -11.20 1.86
CA PRO A 79 24.16 -9.73 1.90
C PRO A 79 22.78 -9.09 1.73
N GLN A 80 21.91 -9.64 0.86
CA GLN A 80 20.54 -9.17 0.68
C GLN A 80 19.69 -9.41 1.94
N LEU A 81 19.87 -10.55 2.61
CA LEU A 81 19.18 -10.82 3.88
C LEU A 81 19.68 -9.92 5.03
N GLN A 82 20.97 -9.56 5.03
CA GLN A 82 21.51 -8.59 5.99
C GLN A 82 20.93 -7.19 5.74
N GLU A 83 20.88 -6.73 4.49
CA GLU A 83 20.23 -5.44 4.17
C GLU A 83 18.74 -5.44 4.53
N LEU A 84 18.04 -6.56 4.31
CA LEU A 84 16.66 -6.74 4.74
C LEU A 84 16.53 -6.64 6.27
N HIS A 85 17.46 -7.20 7.03
CA HIS A 85 17.45 -7.12 8.50
C HIS A 85 17.59 -5.66 8.96
N VAL A 86 18.51 -4.89 8.35
CA VAL A 86 18.66 -3.46 8.63
C VAL A 86 17.40 -2.69 8.24
N PHE A 87 16.80 -3.00 7.10
CA PHE A 87 15.55 -2.39 6.65
C PHE A 87 14.40 -2.63 7.63
N VAL A 88 14.23 -3.87 8.10
CA VAL A 88 13.22 -4.24 9.11
C VAL A 88 13.44 -3.47 10.40
N ASN A 89 14.69 -3.33 10.85
CA ASN A 89 15.01 -2.53 12.03
C ASN A 89 14.63 -1.06 11.83
N ARG A 90 14.80 -0.50 10.62
CA ARG A 90 14.33 0.85 10.34
C ARG A 90 12.80 0.96 10.39
N CYS A 91 12.06 0.00 9.85
CA CYS A 91 10.60 -0.04 9.99
C CYS A 91 10.17 -0.09 11.47
N ASN A 92 10.88 -0.88 12.28
CA ASN A 92 10.66 -0.99 13.72
C ASN A 92 10.87 0.35 14.44
N GLU A 93 11.95 1.08 14.12
CA GLU A 93 12.23 2.42 14.67
C GLU A 93 11.16 3.45 14.30
N VAL A 94 10.74 3.46 13.03
CA VAL A 94 9.71 4.39 12.54
C VAL A 94 8.36 4.12 13.18
N PHE A 95 7.99 2.83 13.31
CA PHE A 95 6.78 2.41 14.04
C PHE A 95 6.82 2.92 15.49
N HIS A 96 7.93 2.67 16.19
CA HIS A 96 8.11 3.12 17.56
C HIS A 96 7.99 4.65 17.70
N ASN A 97 8.61 5.39 16.77
CA ASN A 97 8.60 6.83 16.77
C ASN A 97 7.19 7.38 16.50
N ILE A 98 6.45 6.84 15.51
CA ILE A 98 5.07 7.27 15.24
C ILE A 98 4.19 7.10 16.49
N ILE A 99 4.19 5.92 17.11
CA ILE A 99 3.39 5.68 18.32
C ILE A 99 3.78 6.64 19.45
N SER A 100 5.09 6.82 19.67
CA SER A 100 5.60 7.69 20.74
C SER A 100 5.27 9.17 20.51
N GLN A 101 5.40 9.67 19.29
CA GLN A 101 5.08 11.07 18.95
C GLN A 101 3.58 11.34 19.05
N ILE A 102 2.73 10.41 18.57
CA ILE A 102 1.27 10.57 18.70
C ILE A 102 0.87 10.54 20.18
N TYR A 103 1.43 9.61 20.97
CA TYR A 103 1.14 9.52 22.40
C TYR A 103 1.58 10.79 23.16
N ALA A 104 2.79 11.29 22.87
CA ALA A 104 3.31 12.52 23.45
C ALA A 104 2.47 13.74 23.05
N PHE A 105 2.05 13.81 21.78
CA PHE A 105 1.18 14.87 21.27
C PHE A 105 -0.14 14.93 22.03
N TYR A 106 -0.79 13.79 22.24
CA TYR A 106 -2.03 13.74 23.02
C TYR A 106 -1.81 14.01 24.51
N SER A 107 -0.62 13.75 25.02
CA SER A 107 -0.25 14.07 26.41
C SER A 107 0.13 15.54 26.62
N LEU A 108 0.11 16.39 25.58
CA LEU A 108 0.41 17.81 25.69
C LEU A 108 -0.57 18.52 26.64
N LYS A 109 -0.01 19.39 27.49
CA LYS A 109 -0.79 20.26 28.37
C LYS A 109 -1.53 21.30 27.53
N ARG A 110 -2.73 21.69 27.96
CA ARG A 110 -3.53 22.76 27.32
C ARG A 110 -2.78 24.09 27.19
N SER A 111 -1.85 24.36 28.10
CA SER A 111 -0.99 25.56 28.07
C SER A 111 0.03 25.56 26.92
N VAL A 112 0.32 24.38 26.35
CA VAL A 112 1.27 24.22 25.23
C VAL A 112 0.52 24.21 23.91
N LEU A 113 -0.53 23.40 23.83
CA LEU A 113 -1.40 23.32 22.67
C LEU A 113 -2.81 23.02 23.14
N ASP A 114 -3.73 23.97 22.95
CA ASP A 114 -5.09 23.79 23.41
C ASP A 114 -5.81 22.72 22.58
N GLN A 115 -6.61 21.88 23.25
CA GLN A 115 -7.40 20.81 22.62
C GLN A 115 -6.62 19.88 21.67
N ALA A 116 -5.35 19.53 21.99
CA ALA A 116 -4.57 18.54 21.25
C ALA A 116 -5.37 17.25 20.95
N GLN A 117 -6.15 16.80 21.93
CA GLN A 117 -7.03 15.63 21.85
C GLN A 117 -8.11 15.71 20.74
N GLU A 118 -8.48 16.88 20.25
CA GLU A 118 -9.49 16.98 19.18
C GLU A 118 -8.92 16.68 17.78
N ARG A 119 -7.60 16.70 17.62
CA ARG A 119 -6.92 16.49 16.33
C ARG A 119 -6.72 15.01 16.10
N LYS A 120 -7.46 14.42 15.15
CA LYS A 120 -7.48 12.97 14.93
C LYS A 120 -6.20 12.42 14.29
N PHE A 121 -5.56 13.20 13.42
CA PHE A 121 -4.41 12.77 12.63
C PHE A 121 -4.62 11.45 11.88
N LEU A 122 -5.75 11.33 11.17
CA LEU A 122 -6.14 10.10 10.45
C LEU A 122 -5.05 9.67 9.46
N ASN A 123 -4.41 10.62 8.78
CA ASN A 123 -3.32 10.34 7.84
C ASN A 123 -2.11 9.69 8.50
N VAL A 124 -1.77 10.08 9.74
CA VAL A 124 -0.64 9.49 10.48
C VAL A 124 -0.96 8.05 10.89
N TRP A 125 -2.17 7.80 11.38
CA TRP A 125 -2.63 6.45 11.72
C TRP A 125 -2.72 5.55 10.48
N TYR A 126 -3.24 6.09 9.38
CA TYR A 126 -3.29 5.37 8.11
C TYR A 126 -1.89 5.01 7.62
N SER A 127 -0.95 5.96 7.67
CA SER A 127 0.46 5.73 7.34
C SER A 127 1.11 4.67 8.23
N LEU A 128 0.82 4.66 9.54
CA LEU A 128 1.25 3.59 10.44
C LEU A 128 0.72 2.21 9.99
N GLY A 129 -0.54 2.13 9.57
CA GLY A 129 -1.12 0.91 9.01
C GLY A 129 -0.43 0.47 7.70
N LEU A 130 -0.02 1.41 6.86
CA LEU A 130 0.77 1.12 5.65
C LEU A 130 2.18 0.61 5.98
N LEU A 131 2.84 1.17 6.99
CA LEU A 131 4.13 0.67 7.48
C LEU A 131 4.02 -0.78 7.96
N LEU A 132 3.01 -1.08 8.78
CA LEU A 132 2.75 -2.44 9.25
C LEU A 132 2.42 -3.39 8.09
N SER A 133 1.71 -2.90 7.08
CA SER A 133 1.39 -3.63 5.85
C SER A 133 2.64 -4.04 5.06
N ILE A 134 3.74 -3.28 5.14
CA ILE A 134 5.04 -3.67 4.58
C ILE A 134 5.57 -4.93 5.27
N LEU A 135 5.55 -4.94 6.61
CA LEU A 135 6.04 -6.07 7.40
C LEU A 135 5.18 -7.32 7.19
N ILE A 136 3.84 -7.16 7.13
CA ILE A 136 2.92 -8.26 6.77
C ILE A 136 3.29 -8.80 5.39
N SER A 137 3.52 -7.93 4.41
CA SER A 137 3.86 -8.37 3.06
C SER A 137 5.16 -9.18 3.01
N LEU A 138 6.18 -8.75 3.75
CA LEU A 138 7.44 -9.50 3.88
C LEU A 138 7.22 -10.85 4.54
N ASP A 139 6.46 -10.90 5.64
CA ASP A 139 6.12 -12.15 6.32
C ASP A 139 5.42 -13.13 5.37
N GLU A 140 4.43 -12.68 4.60
CA GLU A 140 3.72 -13.52 3.64
C GLU A 140 4.62 -14.03 2.50
N ILE A 141 5.48 -13.15 1.96
CA ILE A 141 6.45 -13.54 0.92
C ILE A 141 7.41 -14.61 1.45
N ILE A 142 7.98 -14.40 2.63
CA ILE A 142 8.91 -15.34 3.26
C ILE A 142 8.20 -16.65 3.58
N ARG A 143 6.97 -16.59 4.10
CA ARG A 143 6.18 -17.77 4.47
C ARG A 143 5.83 -18.65 3.26
N GLN A 144 5.48 -18.02 2.13
CA GLN A 144 5.11 -18.73 0.91
C GLN A 144 6.32 -19.10 0.03
N GLN A 145 7.54 -18.64 0.35
CA GLN A 145 8.77 -19.02 -0.34
C GLN A 145 9.42 -20.25 0.30
N SER A 146 8.86 -21.43 0.01
CA SER A 146 9.33 -22.72 0.57
C SER A 146 10.78 -23.05 0.20
N THR A 147 11.26 -22.61 -0.97
CA THR A 147 12.63 -22.86 -1.41
C THR A 147 13.64 -22.08 -0.58
N LEU A 148 13.38 -20.81 -0.27
CA LEU A 148 14.22 -20.01 0.62
C LEU A 148 14.29 -20.63 2.00
N GLN A 149 13.14 -21.01 2.58
CA GLN A 149 13.11 -21.60 3.93
C GLN A 149 13.94 -22.89 4.01
N ARG A 150 13.77 -23.79 3.05
CA ARG A 150 14.52 -25.05 2.99
C ARG A 150 16.01 -24.81 2.81
N HIS A 151 16.40 -23.94 1.87
CA HIS A 151 17.81 -23.63 1.63
C HIS A 151 18.45 -22.94 2.85
N TRP A 152 17.73 -22.02 3.49
CA TRP A 152 18.17 -21.36 4.72
C TRP A 152 18.40 -22.37 5.85
N GLN A 153 17.49 -23.32 6.08
CA GLN A 153 17.67 -24.35 7.11
C GLN A 153 18.93 -25.19 6.86
N SER A 154 19.19 -25.58 5.61
CA SER A 154 20.42 -26.30 5.24
C SER A 154 21.67 -25.44 5.49
N TYR A 155 21.65 -24.17 5.06
CA TYR A 155 22.74 -23.23 5.29
C TYR A 155 23.00 -22.98 6.78
N TYR A 156 21.95 -22.75 7.56
CA TYR A 156 22.02 -22.50 9.00
C TYR A 156 22.67 -23.67 9.74
N LYS A 157 22.26 -24.92 9.44
CA LYS A 157 22.87 -26.13 10.01
C LYS A 157 24.34 -26.28 9.61
N ALA A 158 24.67 -26.03 8.34
CA ALA A 158 26.05 -26.08 7.87
C ALA A 158 26.94 -25.07 8.61
N MET A 159 26.46 -23.84 8.77
CA MET A 159 27.17 -22.79 9.49
C MET A 159 27.33 -23.11 10.98
N GLN A 160 26.33 -23.71 11.61
CA GLN A 160 26.47 -24.20 12.99
C GLN A 160 27.55 -25.29 13.10
N MET A 161 27.60 -26.26 12.18
CA MET A 161 28.63 -27.30 12.19
C MET A 161 30.04 -26.72 12.06
N ILE A 162 30.22 -25.75 11.16
CA ILE A 162 31.50 -25.05 10.96
C ILE A 162 31.90 -24.30 12.24
N ALA A 163 30.95 -23.64 12.91
CA ALA A 163 31.23 -22.93 14.16
C ALA A 163 31.67 -23.84 15.31
N HIS A 164 31.15 -25.07 15.39
CA HIS A 164 31.53 -26.04 16.41
C HIS A 164 32.87 -26.71 16.12
N ASN A 165 33.23 -26.89 14.83
CA ASN A 165 34.47 -27.56 14.43
C ASN A 165 35.26 -26.75 13.36
N PRO A 166 35.75 -25.52 13.64
CA PRO A 166 36.33 -24.65 12.60
C PRO A 166 37.55 -25.24 11.89
N SER A 167 38.38 -26.00 12.62
CA SER A 167 39.60 -26.63 12.10
C SER A 167 39.33 -27.68 11.02
N GLN A 168 38.21 -28.42 11.12
CA GLN A 168 37.83 -29.45 10.13
C GLN A 168 37.45 -28.85 8.77
N PHE A 169 37.06 -27.58 8.74
CA PHE A 169 36.61 -26.89 7.53
C PHE A 169 37.59 -25.80 7.07
N SER A 170 38.79 -25.72 7.66
CA SER A 170 39.76 -24.64 7.40
C SER A 170 39.15 -23.24 7.55
N ALA A 171 38.27 -23.06 8.54
CA ALA A 171 37.45 -21.87 8.73
C ALA A 171 37.82 -21.06 9.98
N GLU A 172 39.03 -21.23 10.50
CA GLU A 172 39.54 -20.47 11.66
C GLU A 172 39.68 -18.99 11.29
N SER A 173 38.77 -18.17 11.82
CA SER A 173 38.71 -16.73 11.54
C SER A 173 38.02 -15.99 12.69
N ASP A 174 38.55 -14.82 13.04
CA ASP A 174 37.94 -13.92 14.03
C ASP A 174 36.55 -13.42 13.60
N LEU A 175 36.25 -13.47 12.29
CA LEU A 175 34.96 -13.07 11.73
C LEU A 175 33.87 -14.15 11.84
N LEU A 176 34.24 -15.39 12.21
CA LEU A 176 33.29 -16.49 12.31
C LEU A 176 32.23 -16.24 13.39
N GLN A 177 32.64 -15.73 14.56
CA GLN A 177 31.72 -15.41 15.66
C GLN A 177 30.72 -14.29 15.30
N PRO A 178 31.15 -13.11 14.78
CA PRO A 178 30.24 -12.11 14.24
C PRO A 178 29.28 -12.64 13.18
N LEU A 179 29.77 -13.46 12.25
CA LEU A 179 28.96 -14.07 11.20
C LEU A 179 27.88 -14.99 11.77
N GLN A 180 28.22 -15.83 12.77
CA GLN A 180 27.23 -16.68 13.45
C GLN A 180 26.14 -15.86 14.15
N ARG A 181 26.51 -14.76 14.80
CA ARG A 181 25.53 -13.86 15.42
C ARG A 181 24.60 -13.25 14.38
N LEU A 182 25.14 -12.76 13.26
CA LEU A 182 24.33 -12.23 12.16
C LEU A 182 23.35 -13.28 11.62
N ILE A 183 23.83 -14.51 11.36
CA ILE A 183 23.00 -15.62 10.87
C ILE A 183 21.89 -15.95 11.89
N ALA A 184 22.21 -16.00 13.18
CA ALA A 184 21.22 -16.23 14.23
C ALA A 184 20.19 -15.09 14.32
N SER A 185 20.62 -13.83 14.17
CA SER A 185 19.72 -12.68 14.13
C SER A 185 18.79 -12.73 12.92
N ILE A 186 19.30 -13.03 11.73
CA ILE A 186 18.49 -13.19 10.51
C ILE A 186 17.48 -14.33 10.67
N ASP A 187 17.90 -15.47 11.21
CA ASP A 187 17.00 -16.60 11.46
C ASP A 187 15.83 -16.20 12.37
N GLN A 188 16.14 -15.52 13.48
CA GLN A 188 15.15 -15.09 14.47
C GLN A 188 14.21 -14.00 13.92
N SER A 189 14.75 -13.00 13.21
CA SER A 189 13.96 -11.86 12.76
C SER A 189 13.23 -12.12 11.44
N ILE A 190 13.91 -12.66 10.44
CA ILE A 190 13.41 -12.74 9.05
C ILE A 190 12.83 -14.12 8.77
N THR A 191 13.61 -15.19 8.95
CA THR A 191 13.20 -16.52 8.45
C THR A 191 11.98 -17.09 9.16
N ARG A 192 11.71 -16.65 10.40
CA ARG A 192 10.50 -17.03 11.14
C ARG A 192 9.22 -16.33 10.66
N ALA A 193 9.29 -15.38 9.73
CA ALA A 193 8.13 -14.66 9.18
C ALA A 193 7.18 -14.13 10.26
N ASN A 194 7.76 -13.46 11.27
CA ASN A 194 7.08 -12.84 12.41
C ASN A 194 7.43 -11.35 12.56
N LEU A 195 7.79 -10.69 11.46
CA LEU A 195 8.24 -9.29 11.42
C LEU A 195 7.14 -8.37 11.94
N TYR A 196 5.91 -8.53 11.46
CA TYR A 196 4.76 -7.71 11.88
C TYR A 196 4.48 -7.84 13.38
N LYS A 197 4.36 -9.08 13.86
CA LYS A 197 4.05 -9.35 15.27
C LYS A 197 5.14 -8.83 16.20
N SER A 198 6.41 -9.05 15.84
CA SER A 198 7.56 -8.57 16.63
C SER A 198 7.60 -7.04 16.71
N CYS A 199 7.22 -6.35 15.62
CA CYS A 199 7.10 -4.90 15.59
C CYS A 199 6.01 -4.38 16.55
N CYS A 200 4.81 -4.96 16.48
CA CYS A 200 3.69 -4.54 17.33
C CYS A 200 3.91 -4.82 18.83
N GLN A 201 4.76 -5.79 19.17
CA GLN A 201 5.05 -6.20 20.56
C GLN A 201 6.25 -5.48 21.18
N GLN A 202 6.79 -4.45 20.53
CA GLN A 202 7.85 -3.62 21.09
C GLN A 202 7.45 -3.02 22.45
N MET A 203 8.46 -2.79 23.28
CA MET A 203 8.27 -2.17 24.58
C MET A 203 8.12 -0.66 24.41
N PHE A 204 7.04 -0.11 24.93
CA PHE A 204 6.77 1.33 25.01
C PHE A 204 6.94 1.84 26.44
N GLU A 205 6.84 3.16 26.63
CA GLU A 205 6.84 3.78 27.95
C GLU A 205 5.77 3.15 28.87
N LYS A 206 6.08 3.10 30.18
CA LYS A 206 5.27 2.38 31.18
C LYS A 206 3.80 2.80 31.23
N ASN A 207 3.44 3.99 30.75
CA ASN A 207 2.08 4.49 30.83
C ASN A 207 1.26 4.29 29.55
N LEU A 208 1.88 3.86 28.44
CA LEU A 208 1.18 3.77 27.16
C LEU A 208 0.17 2.61 27.13
N HIS A 209 0.59 1.43 27.57
CA HIS A 209 -0.21 0.19 27.52
C HIS A 209 -1.42 0.20 28.47
N GLU A 210 -1.40 1.03 29.52
CA GLU A 210 -2.51 1.20 30.47
C GLU A 210 -3.39 2.41 30.13
N ASN A 211 -3.04 3.20 29.11
CA ASN A 211 -3.79 4.41 28.76
C ASN A 211 -5.06 4.06 27.98
N HIS A 212 -6.17 3.92 28.71
CA HIS A 212 -7.48 3.61 28.15
C HIS A 212 -7.95 4.63 27.09
N GLN A 213 -7.68 5.93 27.29
CA GLN A 213 -8.08 6.97 26.35
C GLN A 213 -7.34 6.85 25.01
N PHE A 214 -6.05 6.52 25.05
CA PHE A 214 -5.24 6.28 23.86
C PHE A 214 -5.68 5.00 23.14
N SER A 215 -6.00 3.95 23.90
CA SER A 215 -6.58 2.70 23.37
C SER A 215 -7.90 2.94 22.63
N GLU A 216 -8.87 3.61 23.26
CA GLU A 216 -10.16 3.88 22.61
C GLU A 216 -9.99 4.76 21.37
N ARG A 217 -9.07 5.72 21.38
CA ARG A 217 -8.78 6.53 20.20
C ARG A 217 -8.27 5.72 19.02
N LEU A 218 -7.28 4.84 19.23
CA LEU A 218 -6.77 3.99 18.15
C LEU A 218 -7.88 3.11 17.58
N LYS A 219 -8.72 2.55 18.45
CA LYS A 219 -9.90 1.79 18.04
C LYS A 219 -10.88 2.62 17.21
N GLU A 220 -11.29 3.79 17.68
CA GLU A 220 -12.24 4.67 16.98
C GLU A 220 -11.72 5.07 15.60
N ILE A 221 -10.43 5.44 15.51
CA ILE A 221 -9.80 5.81 14.24
C ILE A 221 -9.71 4.61 13.30
N THR A 222 -9.38 3.42 13.80
CA THR A 222 -9.34 2.19 12.99
C THR A 222 -10.72 1.87 12.43
N ILE A 223 -11.78 2.03 13.23
CA ILE A 223 -13.17 1.85 12.79
C ILE A 223 -13.54 2.92 11.75
N GLU A 224 -13.20 4.19 11.96
CA GLU A 224 -13.49 5.29 11.02
C GLU A 224 -12.82 5.06 9.65
N ILE A 225 -11.56 4.61 9.63
CA ILE A 225 -10.86 4.25 8.40
C ILE A 225 -11.55 3.05 7.72
N PHE A 226 -11.97 2.04 8.49
CA PHE A 226 -12.73 0.90 7.96
C PHE A 226 -14.07 1.31 7.37
N GLU A 227 -14.84 2.16 8.04
CA GLU A 227 -16.16 2.62 7.56
C GLU A 227 -16.04 3.45 6.28
N LYS A 228 -14.98 4.26 6.15
CA LYS A 228 -14.67 4.95 4.89
C LYS A 228 -14.36 3.95 3.77
N TRP A 229 -13.53 2.95 4.05
CA TRP A 229 -13.24 1.86 3.10
C TRP A 229 -14.50 1.09 2.73
N ASP A 230 -15.31 0.73 3.71
CA ASP A 230 -16.49 -0.11 3.55
C ASP A 230 -17.53 0.57 2.66
N ARG A 231 -17.76 1.88 2.85
CA ARG A 231 -18.64 2.68 1.97
C ARG A 231 -18.16 2.69 0.53
N ILE A 232 -16.87 2.96 0.29
CA ILE A 232 -16.30 3.00 -1.08
C ILE A 232 -16.37 1.62 -1.74
N ALA A 233 -16.12 0.55 -0.99
CA ALA A 233 -16.12 -0.82 -1.48
C ALA A 233 -17.51 -1.36 -1.85
N VAL A 234 -18.60 -0.62 -1.60
CA VAL A 234 -19.94 -0.94 -2.12
C VAL A 234 -20.08 -0.54 -3.59
N ASP A 235 -19.60 0.66 -3.93
CA ASP A 235 -19.84 1.29 -5.23
C ASP A 235 -18.62 1.23 -6.18
N ASP A 236 -17.44 0.90 -5.65
CA ASP A 236 -16.18 0.82 -6.39
C ASP A 236 -15.31 -0.38 -5.98
N LEU A 237 -14.21 -0.59 -6.71
CA LEU A 237 -13.22 -1.61 -6.46
C LEU A 237 -12.65 -1.45 -5.04
N PRO A 238 -12.77 -2.46 -4.18
CA PRO A 238 -12.28 -2.38 -2.81
C PRO A 238 -10.76 -2.15 -2.76
N ASP A 239 -10.32 -1.12 -2.03
CA ASP A 239 -8.88 -0.82 -1.89
C ASP A 239 -8.19 -1.87 -1.00
N LYS A 240 -7.35 -2.69 -1.62
CA LYS A 240 -6.61 -3.76 -0.93
C LYS A 240 -5.59 -3.25 0.09
N ARG A 241 -4.94 -2.12 -0.19
CA ARG A 241 -3.91 -1.55 0.70
C ARG A 241 -4.55 -0.95 1.94
N GLN A 242 -5.66 -0.25 1.74
CA GLN A 242 -6.41 0.33 2.84
C GLN A 242 -6.98 -0.75 3.76
N LEU A 243 -7.55 -1.83 3.22
CA LEU A 243 -8.03 -2.94 4.03
C LEU A 243 -6.89 -3.61 4.81
N MET A 244 -5.73 -3.82 4.19
CA MET A 244 -4.56 -4.39 4.86
C MET A 244 -4.08 -3.50 6.01
N ALA A 245 -4.05 -2.18 5.81
CA ALA A 245 -3.71 -1.21 6.85
C ALA A 245 -4.70 -1.24 8.02
N VAL A 246 -6.01 -1.33 7.74
CA VAL A 246 -7.05 -1.46 8.78
C VAL A 246 -6.87 -2.73 9.60
N VAL A 247 -6.68 -3.88 8.96
CA VAL A 247 -6.46 -5.16 9.64
C VAL A 247 -5.19 -5.10 10.49
N ALA A 248 -4.12 -4.51 9.94
CA ALA A 248 -2.86 -4.33 10.64
C ALA A 248 -3.00 -3.44 11.88
N LEU A 249 -3.75 -2.34 11.82
CA LEU A 249 -4.02 -1.46 12.95
C LEU A 249 -4.88 -2.14 14.02
N ALA A 250 -5.91 -2.87 13.62
CA ALA A 250 -6.80 -3.57 14.55
C ALA A 250 -6.07 -4.63 15.39
N LEU A 251 -5.21 -5.43 14.74
CA LEU A 251 -4.38 -6.41 15.44
C LEU A 251 -3.24 -5.75 16.23
N CYS A 252 -2.68 -4.63 15.74
CA CYS A 252 -1.68 -3.84 16.45
C CYS A 252 -2.24 -3.28 17.77
N HIS A 253 -3.46 -2.74 17.75
CA HIS A 253 -4.20 -2.33 18.95
C HIS A 253 -4.23 -3.46 19.99
N MET A 254 -4.61 -4.67 19.57
CA MET A 254 -4.63 -5.82 20.46
C MET A 254 -3.25 -6.16 21.02
N PHE A 255 -2.18 -6.11 20.22
CA PHE A 255 -0.83 -6.41 20.68
C PHE A 255 -0.28 -5.38 21.67
N ILE A 256 -0.50 -4.08 21.42
CA ILE A 256 -0.05 -2.99 22.29
C ILE A 256 -0.76 -3.03 23.64
N PHE A 257 -2.10 -3.14 23.63
CA PHE A 257 -2.91 -3.05 24.85
C PHE A 257 -3.22 -4.41 25.49
N ARG A 258 -2.77 -5.51 24.86
CA ARG A 258 -2.97 -6.90 25.33
C ARG A 258 -4.44 -7.25 25.62
N THR A 259 -5.36 -6.58 24.91
CA THR A 259 -6.81 -6.72 25.07
C THR A 259 -7.46 -6.80 23.70
N VAL A 260 -8.57 -7.54 23.59
CA VAL A 260 -9.26 -7.75 22.32
C VAL A 260 -10.59 -7.02 22.31
N ASP A 261 -10.73 -6.02 21.42
CA ASP A 261 -12.04 -5.42 21.16
C ASP A 261 -12.86 -6.28 20.19
N LYS A 262 -13.77 -7.08 20.75
CA LYS A 262 -14.59 -8.03 19.98
C LYS A 262 -15.46 -7.35 18.92
N LYS A 263 -15.90 -6.11 19.16
CA LYS A 263 -16.78 -5.38 18.25
C LYS A 263 -16.00 -4.93 17.01
N MET A 264 -14.86 -4.28 17.20
CA MET A 264 -13.96 -3.86 16.13
C MET A 264 -13.54 -5.06 15.27
N MET A 265 -13.08 -6.14 15.91
CA MET A 265 -12.65 -7.34 15.20
C MET A 265 -13.77 -7.96 14.35
N ARG A 266 -15.00 -8.04 14.88
CA ARG A 266 -16.17 -8.57 14.13
C ARG A 266 -16.62 -7.64 13.00
N ILE A 267 -16.53 -6.33 13.18
CA ILE A 267 -16.86 -5.36 12.11
C ILE A 267 -15.89 -5.55 10.95
N ILE A 268 -14.58 -5.54 11.24
CA ILE A 268 -13.53 -5.70 10.22
C ILE A 268 -13.57 -7.09 9.58
N TRP A 269 -13.91 -8.14 10.35
CA TRP A 269 -14.10 -9.49 9.83
C TRP A 269 -15.08 -9.54 8.65
N ASN A 270 -16.14 -8.73 8.67
CA ASN A 270 -17.12 -8.72 7.58
C ASN A 270 -16.58 -8.22 6.23
N SER A 271 -15.32 -7.74 6.17
CA SER A 271 -14.66 -7.36 4.92
C SER A 271 -14.63 -8.48 3.88
N TYR A 272 -14.66 -9.76 4.30
CA TYR A 272 -14.67 -10.90 3.38
C TYR A 272 -15.83 -10.88 2.38
N LYS A 273 -16.94 -10.21 2.72
CA LYS A 273 -18.11 -10.10 1.84
C LYS A 273 -17.83 -9.26 0.60
N LYS A 274 -16.87 -8.34 0.69
CA LYS A 274 -16.47 -7.43 -0.41
C LYS A 274 -15.13 -7.86 -1.01
N LEU A 275 -14.18 -8.23 -0.16
CA LEU A 275 -12.82 -8.59 -0.56
C LEU A 275 -12.27 -9.72 0.33
N ALA A 276 -12.59 -10.97 0.00
CA ALA A 276 -12.16 -12.14 0.77
C ALA A 276 -10.66 -12.48 0.59
N VAL A 277 -10.14 -12.32 -0.64
CA VAL A 277 -8.77 -12.66 -1.02
C VAL A 277 -8.33 -11.71 -2.12
N PHE A 278 -7.06 -11.30 -2.09
CA PHE A 278 -6.47 -10.53 -3.17
C PHE A 278 -4.98 -10.85 -3.36
N HIS A 279 -4.50 -10.54 -4.57
CA HIS A 279 -3.07 -10.58 -4.88
C HIS A 279 -2.28 -9.51 -4.11
N LEU A 280 -1.21 -9.94 -3.45
CA LEU A 280 -0.28 -9.07 -2.73
C LEU A 280 0.89 -8.65 -3.64
N TYR A 281 1.78 -9.59 -3.95
CA TYR A 281 2.97 -9.39 -4.77
C TYR A 281 3.46 -10.71 -5.38
N GLY A 282 4.01 -10.70 -6.59
CA GLY A 282 4.44 -11.91 -7.31
C GLY A 282 3.36 -12.99 -7.37
N TYR A 283 3.62 -14.17 -6.81
CA TYR A 283 2.64 -15.26 -6.69
C TYR A 283 1.84 -15.26 -5.37
N VAL A 284 2.15 -14.34 -4.46
CA VAL A 284 1.59 -14.30 -3.11
C VAL A 284 0.17 -13.73 -3.14
N VAL A 285 -0.77 -14.49 -2.59
CA VAL A 285 -2.13 -14.02 -2.28
C VAL A 285 -2.30 -13.91 -0.77
N TRP A 286 -3.18 -13.02 -0.36
CA TRP A 286 -3.46 -12.77 1.04
C TRP A 286 -4.96 -12.72 1.31
N SER A 287 -5.37 -13.24 2.47
CA SER A 287 -6.74 -13.15 2.97
C SER A 287 -6.76 -12.41 4.31
N PRO A 288 -7.51 -11.29 4.41
CA PRO A 288 -7.67 -10.55 5.65
C PRO A 288 -8.12 -11.42 6.83
N CYS A 289 -9.13 -12.25 6.61
CA CYS A 289 -9.73 -13.06 7.66
C CYS A 289 -8.82 -14.21 8.10
N GLU A 290 -8.11 -14.86 7.18
CA GLU A 290 -7.15 -15.91 7.54
C GLU A 290 -5.99 -15.32 8.36
N PHE A 291 -5.48 -14.17 7.95
CA PHE A 291 -4.46 -13.46 8.71
C PHE A 291 -4.93 -13.07 10.12
N MET A 292 -6.19 -12.63 10.26
CA MET A 292 -6.80 -12.38 11.57
C MET A 292 -6.89 -13.65 12.40
N LEU A 293 -7.33 -14.78 11.84
CA LEU A 293 -7.41 -16.06 12.57
C LEU A 293 -6.04 -16.52 13.10
N GLU A 294 -4.99 -16.32 12.32
CA GLU A 294 -3.62 -16.71 12.70
C GLU A 294 -3.04 -15.86 13.83
N ASN A 295 -3.47 -14.60 13.96
CA ASN A 295 -2.83 -13.62 14.85
C ASN A 295 -3.68 -13.22 16.06
N LEU A 296 -5.00 -13.40 16.02
CA LEU A 296 -5.92 -12.94 17.05
C LEU A 296 -5.77 -13.78 18.34
N ILE A 297 -5.78 -13.10 19.49
CA ILE A 297 -5.80 -13.76 20.81
C ILE A 297 -7.25 -14.10 21.16
N GLU A 298 -7.49 -15.23 21.83
CA GLU A 298 -8.84 -15.68 22.21
C GLU A 298 -9.82 -15.82 21.01
N VAL A 299 -9.33 -16.33 19.88
CA VAL A 299 -10.10 -16.43 18.60
C VAL A 299 -11.52 -16.96 18.80
N ASP A 300 -11.68 -18.08 19.52
CA ASP A 300 -12.98 -18.73 19.74
C ASP A 300 -14.03 -17.85 20.44
N ARG A 301 -13.60 -16.83 21.19
CA ARG A 301 -14.49 -15.88 21.88
C ARG A 301 -14.90 -14.70 21.00
N VAL A 302 -14.19 -14.48 19.90
CA VAL A 302 -14.36 -13.34 19.00
C VAL A 302 -15.05 -13.79 17.72
N ILE A 303 -14.52 -14.83 17.08
CA ILE A 303 -14.95 -15.39 15.81
C ILE A 303 -15.40 -16.84 16.05
N ASP A 304 -16.69 -17.11 15.84
CA ASP A 304 -17.22 -18.46 16.02
C ASP A 304 -17.03 -19.34 14.77
N LYS A 305 -17.23 -20.66 14.92
CA LYS A 305 -17.10 -21.63 13.83
C LYS A 305 -18.05 -21.35 12.65
N LYS A 306 -19.21 -20.73 12.90
CA LYS A 306 -20.19 -20.38 11.85
C LYS A 306 -19.68 -19.21 11.01
N MET A 307 -19.04 -18.22 11.63
CA MET A 307 -18.39 -17.11 10.94
C MET A 307 -17.22 -17.58 10.07
N ILE A 308 -16.40 -18.52 10.57
CA ILE A 308 -15.31 -19.14 9.79
C ILE A 308 -15.90 -19.87 8.58
N ALA A 309 -16.90 -20.74 8.80
CA ALA A 309 -17.55 -21.47 7.71
C ALA A 309 -18.17 -20.54 6.66
N ALA A 310 -18.83 -19.46 7.08
CA ALA A 310 -19.42 -18.47 6.18
C ALA A 310 -18.36 -17.76 5.33
N MET A 311 -17.21 -17.41 5.92
CA MET A 311 -16.09 -16.81 5.20
C MET A 311 -15.50 -17.78 4.17
N THR A 312 -15.25 -19.05 4.56
CA THR A 312 -14.73 -20.08 3.65
C THR A 312 -15.65 -20.36 2.47
N VAL A 313 -16.97 -20.43 2.72
CA VAL A 313 -17.98 -20.61 1.66
C VAL A 313 -17.98 -19.41 0.73
N ALA A 314 -18.00 -18.18 1.25
CA ALA A 314 -17.99 -16.97 0.45
C ALA A 314 -16.71 -16.85 -0.42
N LYS A 315 -15.54 -17.11 0.16
CA LYS A 315 -14.24 -17.12 -0.55
C LYS A 315 -14.22 -18.13 -1.71
N SER A 316 -14.85 -19.29 -1.53
CA SER A 316 -14.94 -20.34 -2.56
C SER A 316 -15.97 -19.98 -3.65
N ALA A 317 -17.14 -19.48 -3.25
CA ALA A 317 -18.19 -19.04 -4.17
C ALA A 317 -17.72 -17.88 -5.06
N GLN A 318 -17.04 -16.88 -4.50
CA GLN A 318 -16.49 -15.74 -5.24
C GLN A 318 -15.48 -16.19 -6.32
N PHE A 319 -14.67 -17.21 -6.03
CA PHE A 319 -13.74 -17.76 -7.02
C PHE A 319 -14.46 -18.42 -8.18
N ALA A 320 -15.42 -19.30 -7.88
CA ALA A 320 -16.19 -20.00 -8.89
C ALA A 320 -16.95 -19.02 -9.79
N GLN A 321 -17.59 -18.01 -9.19
CA GLN A 321 -18.31 -16.97 -9.90
C GLN A 321 -17.40 -16.17 -10.84
N ASN A 322 -16.22 -15.74 -10.36
CA ASN A 322 -15.27 -15.00 -11.18
C ASN A 322 -14.71 -15.84 -12.33
N MET A 323 -14.46 -17.13 -12.10
CA MET A 323 -14.01 -18.06 -13.16
C MET A 323 -15.09 -18.27 -14.24
N GLU A 324 -16.35 -18.43 -13.83
CA GLU A 324 -17.47 -18.59 -14.76
C GLU A 324 -17.76 -17.31 -15.55
N ALA A 325 -17.64 -16.14 -14.91
CA ALA A 325 -17.86 -14.84 -15.54
C ALA A 325 -16.74 -14.43 -16.51
N LEU A 326 -15.53 -14.98 -16.36
CA LEU A 326 -14.33 -14.55 -17.10
C LEU A 326 -14.50 -14.53 -18.62
N PRO A 327 -15.04 -15.57 -19.29
CA PRO A 327 -15.25 -15.55 -20.74
C PRO A 327 -16.25 -14.47 -21.18
N ARG A 328 -17.31 -14.25 -20.40
CA ARG A 328 -18.31 -13.21 -20.66
C ARG A 328 -17.71 -11.81 -20.50
N GLU A 329 -16.89 -11.60 -19.48
CA GLU A 329 -16.16 -10.34 -19.29
C GLU A 329 -15.20 -10.08 -20.46
N ALA A 330 -14.46 -11.09 -20.91
CA ALA A 330 -13.56 -10.98 -22.06
C ALA A 330 -14.30 -10.69 -23.39
N ALA A 331 -15.55 -11.14 -23.54
CA ALA A 331 -16.37 -10.77 -24.70
C ALA A 331 -16.81 -9.30 -24.66
N ASN A 332 -17.26 -8.84 -23.48
CA ASN A 332 -17.78 -7.47 -23.29
C ASN A 332 -16.67 -6.40 -23.34
N VAL A 333 -15.43 -6.78 -23.03
CA VAL A 333 -14.28 -5.88 -22.95
C VAL A 333 -14.02 -5.10 -24.25
N VAL A 334 -14.35 -5.70 -25.40
CA VAL A 334 -14.08 -5.14 -26.73
C VAL A 334 -14.91 -3.89 -26.98
N ASN A 335 -16.17 -3.89 -26.57
CA ASN A 335 -17.07 -2.76 -26.74
C ASN A 335 -16.59 -1.57 -25.91
N PHE A 336 -16.27 -1.80 -24.64
CA PHE A 336 -15.67 -0.78 -23.77
C PHE A 336 -14.38 -0.22 -24.38
N LEU A 337 -13.48 -1.10 -24.81
CA LEU A 337 -12.18 -0.69 -25.33
C LEU A 337 -12.32 0.18 -26.57
N ASN A 338 -13.21 -0.18 -27.50
CA ASN A 338 -13.44 0.57 -28.73
C ASN A 338 -14.06 1.94 -28.43
N GLU A 339 -15.09 2.00 -27.58
CA GLU A 339 -15.73 3.26 -27.17
C GLU A 339 -14.72 4.19 -26.47
N TRP A 340 -13.98 3.65 -25.49
CA TRP A 340 -12.98 4.44 -24.76
C TRP A 340 -11.83 4.91 -25.66
N LYS A 341 -11.33 4.05 -26.56
CA LYS A 341 -10.32 4.43 -27.56
C LYS A 341 -10.82 5.55 -28.47
N CYS A 342 -12.06 5.47 -28.93
CA CYS A 342 -12.67 6.49 -29.78
C CYS A 342 -12.70 7.83 -29.03
N GLY A 343 -13.27 7.83 -27.81
CA GLY A 343 -13.34 9.02 -26.97
C GLY A 343 -11.97 9.63 -26.67
N MET A 344 -10.97 8.82 -26.29
CA MET A 344 -9.60 9.30 -26.09
C MET A 344 -9.03 9.97 -27.34
N ASN A 345 -9.21 9.37 -28.52
CA ASN A 345 -8.68 9.91 -29.76
C ASN A 345 -9.43 11.17 -30.21
N GLU A 346 -10.74 11.26 -30.02
CA GLU A 346 -11.53 12.44 -30.42
C GLU A 346 -11.22 13.62 -29.50
N THR A 347 -11.30 13.43 -28.19
CA THR A 347 -11.14 14.51 -27.20
C THR A 347 -9.71 15.08 -27.14
N LEU A 348 -8.70 14.28 -27.50
CA LEU A 348 -7.29 14.71 -27.47
C LEU A 348 -6.77 15.18 -28.85
N LYS A 349 -7.44 14.82 -29.96
CA LYS A 349 -7.11 15.39 -31.28
C LYS A 349 -7.45 16.87 -31.37
N GLU A 350 -8.47 17.32 -30.64
CA GLU A 350 -8.81 18.73 -30.57
C GLU A 350 -7.76 19.45 -29.71
N THR A 351 -6.96 20.32 -30.32
CA THR A 351 -6.06 21.23 -29.59
C THR A 351 -6.69 22.62 -29.56
N PRO A 352 -7.60 22.90 -28.60
CA PRO A 352 -8.19 24.22 -28.50
C PRO A 352 -7.13 25.25 -28.06
N GLU A 353 -7.24 26.49 -28.54
CA GLU A 353 -6.36 27.60 -28.11
C GLU A 353 -6.48 27.90 -26.60
N ARG A 354 -7.63 27.55 -25.99
CA ARG A 354 -7.85 27.61 -24.54
C ARG A 354 -8.66 26.41 -24.07
N MET A 355 -8.15 25.73 -23.04
CA MET A 355 -8.83 24.62 -22.41
C MET A 355 -10.03 25.09 -21.58
N SER A 356 -11.24 24.68 -21.95
CA SER A 356 -12.44 24.93 -21.14
C SER A 356 -12.48 23.97 -19.95
N LYS A 357 -13.10 24.41 -18.85
CA LYS A 357 -13.26 23.59 -17.63
C LYS A 357 -14.01 22.28 -17.92
N ASP A 358 -15.01 22.33 -18.80
CA ASP A 358 -15.84 21.17 -19.13
C ASP A 358 -15.04 20.15 -19.96
N LEU A 359 -14.24 20.62 -20.92
CA LEU A 359 -13.36 19.76 -21.70
C LEU A 359 -12.26 19.14 -20.83
N LEU A 360 -11.67 19.92 -19.92
CA LEU A 360 -10.69 19.40 -18.96
C LEU A 360 -11.30 18.32 -18.06
N SER A 361 -12.50 18.55 -17.54
CA SER A 361 -13.21 17.56 -16.73
C SER A 361 -13.52 16.28 -17.51
N LEU A 362 -13.91 16.41 -18.78
CA LEU A 362 -14.14 15.28 -19.69
C LEU A 362 -12.85 14.46 -19.92
N ARG A 363 -11.73 15.13 -20.24
CA ARG A 363 -10.42 14.50 -20.42
C ARG A 363 -9.99 13.72 -19.18
N ILE A 364 -10.03 14.35 -18.00
CA ILE A 364 -9.66 13.69 -16.74
C ILE A 364 -10.58 12.49 -16.47
N SER A 365 -11.88 12.60 -16.72
CA SER A 365 -12.82 11.49 -16.57
C SER A 365 -12.45 10.31 -17.48
N LEU A 366 -12.10 10.57 -18.75
CA LEU A 366 -11.65 9.53 -19.68
C LEU A 366 -10.35 8.85 -19.21
N PHE A 367 -9.40 9.61 -18.67
CA PHE A 367 -8.15 9.05 -18.15
C PHE A 367 -8.41 8.13 -16.96
N LEU A 368 -9.19 8.61 -15.98
CA LEU A 368 -9.56 7.83 -14.80
C LEU A 368 -10.36 6.58 -15.17
N ARG A 369 -11.26 6.67 -16.17
CA ARG A 369 -12.01 5.51 -16.69
C ARG A 369 -11.09 4.43 -17.25
N GLY A 370 -10.11 4.81 -18.05
CA GLY A 370 -9.11 3.87 -18.61
C GLY A 370 -8.27 3.19 -17.52
N ILE A 371 -7.77 3.98 -16.56
CA ILE A 371 -6.99 3.48 -15.42
C ILE A 371 -7.81 2.52 -14.56
N ARG A 372 -9.05 2.91 -14.20
CA ARG A 372 -9.93 2.09 -13.36
C ARG A 372 -10.22 0.75 -14.01
N TYR A 373 -10.47 0.76 -15.32
CA TYR A 373 -10.74 -0.47 -16.07
C TYR A 373 -9.49 -1.36 -16.18
N ALA A 374 -8.32 -0.80 -16.49
CA ALA A 374 -7.06 -1.56 -16.49
C ALA A 374 -6.76 -2.16 -15.10
N ASN A 375 -6.99 -1.39 -14.03
CA ASN A 375 -6.80 -1.87 -12.66
C ASN A 375 -7.74 -3.02 -12.31
N LEU A 376 -9.02 -2.92 -12.68
CA LEU A 376 -10.02 -3.97 -12.48
C LEU A 376 -9.58 -5.28 -13.14
N LEU A 377 -9.25 -5.24 -14.43
CA LEU A 377 -8.81 -6.42 -15.19
C LEU A 377 -7.52 -7.00 -14.61
N CYS A 378 -6.55 -6.15 -14.30
CA CYS A 378 -5.26 -6.57 -13.76
C CYS A 378 -5.42 -7.24 -12.39
N CYS A 379 -6.24 -6.68 -11.50
CA CYS A 379 -6.50 -7.24 -10.17
C CYS A 379 -7.25 -8.58 -10.25
N LEU A 380 -8.23 -8.69 -11.15
CA LEU A 380 -8.95 -9.93 -11.42
C LEU A 380 -7.99 -11.03 -11.87
N LEU A 381 -7.21 -10.77 -12.93
CA LEU A 381 -6.26 -11.74 -13.48
C LEU A 381 -5.22 -12.18 -12.45
N LYS A 382 -4.59 -11.22 -11.76
CA LYS A 382 -3.60 -11.51 -10.72
C LYS A 382 -4.18 -12.38 -9.61
N THR A 383 -5.41 -12.12 -9.19
CA THR A 383 -6.04 -12.89 -8.11
C THR A 383 -6.45 -14.28 -8.59
N LEU A 384 -7.10 -14.39 -9.75
CA LEU A 384 -7.56 -15.67 -10.31
C LEU A 384 -6.40 -16.60 -10.66
N MET A 385 -5.39 -16.11 -11.38
CA MET A 385 -4.28 -16.95 -11.84
C MET A 385 -3.46 -17.48 -10.66
N ASN A 386 -3.20 -16.66 -9.64
CA ASN A 386 -2.51 -17.13 -8.45
C ASN A 386 -3.36 -18.10 -7.62
N ARG A 387 -4.67 -17.89 -7.53
CA ARG A 387 -5.56 -18.86 -6.87
C ARG A 387 -5.65 -20.19 -7.60
N LEU A 388 -5.66 -20.21 -8.93
CA LEU A 388 -5.61 -21.45 -9.72
C LEU A 388 -4.36 -22.27 -9.41
N VAL A 389 -3.20 -21.60 -9.30
CA VAL A 389 -1.94 -22.25 -8.92
C VAL A 389 -2.01 -22.82 -7.51
N ILE A 390 -2.49 -22.04 -6.54
CA ILE A 390 -2.57 -22.45 -5.13
C ILE A 390 -3.56 -23.60 -4.93
N GLU A 391 -4.72 -23.54 -5.58
CA GLU A 391 -5.76 -24.57 -5.48
C GLU A 391 -5.48 -25.78 -6.40
N GLN A 392 -4.37 -25.76 -7.17
CA GLN A 392 -4.00 -26.79 -8.14
C GLN A 392 -5.13 -27.15 -9.12
N LYS A 393 -5.92 -26.15 -9.52
CA LYS A 393 -7.06 -26.33 -10.41
C LYS A 393 -6.66 -26.11 -11.86
N ALA A 394 -7.11 -27.01 -12.73
CA ALA A 394 -6.96 -26.85 -14.17
C ALA A 394 -7.81 -25.68 -14.68
N ILE A 395 -7.27 -24.93 -15.64
CA ILE A 395 -8.00 -23.89 -16.36
C ILE A 395 -8.59 -24.47 -17.64
N SER A 396 -9.83 -24.12 -17.98
CA SER A 396 -10.40 -24.48 -19.27
C SER A 396 -9.75 -23.69 -20.40
N ARG A 397 -9.72 -24.26 -21.63
CA ARG A 397 -9.19 -23.57 -22.82
C ARG A 397 -9.87 -22.21 -23.06
N SER A 398 -11.20 -22.16 -22.87
CA SER A 398 -11.98 -20.92 -23.00
C SER A 398 -11.59 -19.85 -21.98
N SER A 399 -11.39 -20.23 -20.71
CA SER A 399 -10.96 -19.31 -19.66
C SER A 399 -9.53 -18.83 -19.86
N ALA A 400 -8.64 -19.71 -20.36
CA ALA A 400 -7.28 -19.32 -20.70
C ALA A 400 -7.27 -18.29 -21.83
N SER A 401 -8.01 -18.54 -22.92
CA SER A 401 -8.14 -17.58 -24.03
C SER A 401 -8.74 -16.25 -23.58
N ALA A 402 -9.78 -16.29 -22.72
CA ALA A 402 -10.35 -15.11 -22.10
C ALA A 402 -9.32 -14.31 -21.28
N ALA A 403 -8.49 -14.98 -20.48
CA ALA A 403 -7.46 -14.33 -19.69
C ALA A 403 -6.44 -13.59 -20.58
N PHE A 404 -5.97 -14.19 -21.67
CA PHE A 404 -5.05 -13.55 -22.61
C PHE A 404 -5.69 -12.38 -23.36
N ARG A 405 -6.97 -12.48 -23.75
CA ARG A 405 -7.74 -11.36 -24.30
C ARG A 405 -7.75 -10.16 -23.34
N LEU A 406 -7.95 -10.39 -22.05
CA LEU A 406 -7.92 -9.32 -21.04
C LEU A 406 -6.52 -8.71 -20.88
N ILE A 407 -5.46 -9.52 -20.99
CA ILE A 407 -4.07 -9.03 -20.97
C ILE A 407 -3.79 -8.13 -22.17
N GLU A 408 -4.22 -8.54 -23.38
CA GLU A 408 -4.12 -7.73 -24.59
C GLU A 408 -4.82 -6.37 -24.42
N VAL A 409 -6.02 -6.37 -23.82
CA VAL A 409 -6.77 -5.13 -23.54
C VAL A 409 -6.00 -4.21 -22.59
N ILE A 410 -5.42 -4.75 -21.52
CA ILE A 410 -4.60 -3.98 -20.58
C ILE A 410 -3.44 -3.30 -21.33
N LYS A 411 -2.77 -4.04 -22.23
CA LYS A 411 -1.67 -3.51 -23.05
C LYS A 411 -2.13 -2.52 -24.11
N ASP A 412 -3.33 -2.69 -24.63
CA ASP A 412 -3.94 -1.73 -25.52
C ASP A 412 -4.29 -0.41 -24.83
N ILE A 413 -4.79 -0.47 -23.59
CA ILE A 413 -5.01 0.72 -22.76
C ILE A 413 -3.68 1.43 -22.52
N GLU A 414 -2.63 0.70 -22.11
CA GLU A 414 -1.28 1.25 -21.93
C GLU A 414 -0.76 1.95 -23.20
N ARG A 415 -0.90 1.32 -24.36
CA ARG A 415 -0.48 1.89 -25.65
C ARG A 415 -1.18 3.21 -25.97
N ILE A 416 -2.47 3.34 -25.64
CA ILE A 416 -3.23 4.58 -25.89
C ILE A 416 -2.79 5.71 -24.95
N PHE A 417 -2.47 5.40 -23.70
CA PHE A 417 -1.85 6.36 -22.79
C PHE A 417 -0.50 6.85 -23.35
N TRP A 418 0.35 5.94 -23.82
CA TRP A 418 1.64 6.31 -24.41
C TRP A 418 1.51 7.13 -25.70
N LYS A 419 0.51 6.82 -26.53
CA LYS A 419 0.23 7.58 -27.76
C LYS A 419 -0.04 9.06 -27.46
N TRP A 420 -0.80 9.35 -26.40
CA TRP A 420 -1.25 10.69 -26.04
C TRP A 420 -0.53 11.25 -24.81
N TRP A 421 0.66 10.75 -24.50
CA TRP A 421 1.30 10.99 -23.21
C TRP A 421 1.50 12.49 -22.89
N TYR A 422 1.91 13.28 -23.88
CA TYR A 422 2.14 14.72 -23.70
C TYR A 422 0.84 15.48 -23.39
N ASP A 423 -0.23 15.28 -24.17
CA ASP A 423 -1.53 15.92 -23.94
C ASP A 423 -2.16 15.51 -22.60
N ILE A 424 -1.94 14.25 -22.20
CA ILE A 424 -2.39 13.72 -20.91
C ILE A 424 -1.64 14.44 -19.77
N LEU A 425 -0.32 14.60 -19.88
CA LEU A 425 0.48 15.31 -18.89
C LEU A 425 0.06 16.78 -18.77
N GLU A 426 -0.10 17.48 -19.90
CA GLU A 426 -0.56 18.87 -19.93
C GLU A 426 -1.93 19.02 -19.27
N SER A 427 -2.91 18.19 -19.68
CA SER A 427 -4.25 18.19 -19.09
C SER A 427 -4.21 17.87 -17.58
N CYS A 428 -3.30 16.99 -17.13
CA CYS A 428 -3.15 16.73 -15.70
C CYS A 428 -2.56 17.93 -14.94
N GLN A 429 -1.59 18.64 -15.52
CA GLN A 429 -1.03 19.84 -14.91
C GLN A 429 -2.09 20.95 -14.77
N GLU A 430 -2.87 21.20 -15.81
CA GLU A 430 -4.00 22.15 -15.73
C GLU A 430 -5.03 21.74 -14.67
N ALA A 431 -5.37 20.45 -14.62
CA ALA A 431 -6.31 19.94 -13.62
C ALA A 431 -5.76 20.05 -12.19
N VAL A 432 -4.46 19.83 -11.99
CA VAL A 432 -3.77 20.02 -10.70
C VAL A 432 -3.82 21.48 -10.29
N GLN A 433 -3.50 22.41 -11.18
CA GLN A 433 -3.59 23.86 -10.92
C GLN A 433 -5.01 24.26 -10.53
N TYR A 434 -6.02 23.82 -11.29
CA TYR A 434 -7.43 24.10 -11.00
C TYR A 434 -7.86 23.53 -9.64
N CYS A 435 -7.51 22.27 -9.33
CA CYS A 435 -7.87 21.66 -8.05
C CYS A 435 -7.17 22.34 -6.88
N SER A 436 -5.88 22.70 -7.02
CA SER A 436 -5.13 23.41 -5.99
C SER A 436 -5.73 24.80 -5.73
N ALA A 437 -6.00 25.58 -6.79
CA ALA A 437 -6.61 26.90 -6.65
C ALA A 437 -7.99 26.83 -5.96
N LYS A 438 -8.81 25.83 -6.30
CA LYS A 438 -10.11 25.61 -5.64
C LYS A 438 -9.94 25.24 -4.16
N LEU A 439 -8.97 24.39 -3.83
CA LEU A 439 -8.70 23.98 -2.46
C LEU A 439 -8.19 25.16 -1.62
N ILE A 440 -7.24 25.94 -2.16
CA ILE A 440 -6.75 27.19 -1.53
C ILE A 440 -7.92 28.15 -1.30
N HIS A 441 -8.80 28.35 -2.28
CA HIS A 441 -9.95 29.25 -2.12
C HIS A 441 -10.87 28.83 -0.98
N LEU A 442 -11.18 27.53 -0.84
CA LEU A 442 -11.98 27.01 0.28
C LEU A 442 -11.29 27.29 1.62
N ILE A 443 -9.97 27.06 1.69
CA ILE A 443 -9.17 27.32 2.89
C ILE A 443 -9.18 28.81 3.21
N SER A 444 -8.97 29.69 2.23
CA SER A 444 -8.90 31.14 2.41
C SER A 444 -10.20 31.74 2.91
N ILE A 445 -11.37 31.22 2.51
CA ILE A 445 -12.67 31.66 3.04
C ILE A 445 -12.73 31.42 4.55
N VAL A 446 -12.40 30.20 5.00
CA VAL A 446 -12.40 29.86 6.43
C VAL A 446 -11.29 30.60 7.18
N HIS A 447 -10.13 30.76 6.55
CA HIS A 447 -9.00 31.49 7.10
C HIS A 447 -9.36 32.95 7.39
N GLN A 448 -10.00 33.64 6.45
CA GLN A 448 -10.46 35.02 6.61
C GLN A 448 -11.58 35.15 7.66
N ALA A 449 -12.57 34.24 7.64
CA ALA A 449 -13.66 34.24 8.62
C ALA A 449 -13.13 34.07 10.05
N THR A 450 -12.21 33.12 10.25
CA THR A 450 -11.57 32.85 11.55
C THR A 450 -10.73 34.03 12.04
N ARG A 451 -10.08 34.76 11.12
CA ARG A 451 -9.28 35.95 11.44
C ARG A 451 -10.13 37.16 11.84
N SER A 452 -11.39 37.22 11.38
CA SER A 452 -12.31 38.32 11.67
C SER A 452 -13.00 38.24 13.04
N GLU A 453 -12.76 37.17 13.81
CA GLU A 453 -13.27 37.03 15.17
C GLU A 453 -12.66 38.07 16.11
N SER A 454 -13.49 38.73 16.92
CA SER A 454 -13.08 39.86 17.78
C SER A 454 -12.16 39.47 18.93
N ASP A 455 -12.25 38.23 19.41
CA ASP A 455 -11.41 37.69 20.49
C ASP A 455 -10.61 36.47 19.99
N LEU A 456 -9.37 36.71 19.58
CA LEU A 456 -8.47 35.65 19.13
C LEU A 456 -7.98 34.81 20.32
N SER A 457 -8.60 33.66 20.55
CA SER A 457 -8.11 32.66 21.49
C SER A 457 -6.80 32.03 21.00
N TYR A 458 -6.01 31.44 21.92
CA TYR A 458 -4.81 30.65 21.53
C TYR A 458 -5.15 29.54 20.53
N ARG A 459 -6.31 28.89 20.68
CA ARG A 459 -6.83 27.90 19.73
C ARG A 459 -7.05 28.50 18.34
N THR A 460 -7.60 29.70 18.27
CA THR A 460 -7.84 30.41 17.01
C THR A 460 -6.50 30.70 16.32
N VAL A 461 -5.49 31.15 17.07
CA VAL A 461 -4.12 31.36 16.55
C VAL A 461 -3.50 30.07 16.02
N ASP A 462 -3.61 28.96 16.75
CA ASP A 462 -3.10 27.66 16.29
C ASP A 462 -3.77 27.20 15.00
N THR A 463 -5.07 27.46 14.88
CA THR A 463 -5.89 27.10 13.70
C THR A 463 -5.47 27.94 12.50
N LEU A 464 -5.37 29.26 12.65
CA LEU A 464 -4.89 30.18 11.60
C LEU A 464 -3.47 29.81 11.13
N SER A 465 -2.60 29.43 12.08
CA SER A 465 -1.23 28.99 11.79
C SER A 465 -1.22 27.73 10.92
N ALA A 466 -2.02 26.73 11.28
CA ALA A 466 -2.14 25.50 10.52
C ALA A 466 -2.77 25.73 9.13
N LEU A 467 -3.80 26.57 9.00
CA LEU A 467 -4.37 26.94 7.69
C LEU A 467 -3.35 27.66 6.80
N THR A 468 -2.51 28.52 7.38
CA THR A 468 -1.42 29.20 6.66
C THR A 468 -0.42 28.17 6.09
N VAL A 469 -0.03 27.15 6.87
CA VAL A 469 0.83 26.07 6.36
C VAL A 469 0.15 25.31 5.22
N ALA A 470 -1.15 25.02 5.33
CA ALA A 470 -1.89 24.35 4.26
C ALA A 470 -1.92 25.18 2.96
N GLU A 471 -2.19 26.49 3.05
CA GLU A 471 -2.16 27.40 1.89
C GLU A 471 -0.77 27.46 1.26
N ASN A 472 0.29 27.59 2.08
CA ASN A 472 1.67 27.63 1.61
C ASN A 472 2.08 26.33 0.92
N ALA A 473 1.72 25.18 1.49
CA ALA A 473 2.03 23.88 0.92
C ALA A 473 1.31 23.65 -0.42
N LEU A 474 0.11 24.21 -0.61
CA LEU A 474 -0.65 24.11 -1.87
C LEU A 474 -0.25 25.18 -2.89
N SER A 475 0.43 26.23 -2.46
CA SER A 475 0.91 27.31 -3.31
C SER A 475 2.16 26.87 -4.08
N GLY A 476 2.02 26.65 -5.38
CA GLY A 476 3.13 26.29 -6.27
C GLY A 476 3.01 24.87 -6.85
N SER A 477 4.16 24.22 -7.09
CA SER A 477 4.20 22.88 -7.67
C SER A 477 3.74 21.83 -6.65
N ILE A 478 2.68 21.11 -6.96
CA ILE A 478 2.12 20.08 -6.09
C ILE A 478 2.95 18.79 -6.19
N THR A 479 3.75 18.51 -5.15
CA THR A 479 4.45 17.23 -4.97
C THR A 479 3.77 16.37 -3.90
N ARG A 480 4.22 15.11 -3.75
CA ARG A 480 3.79 14.23 -2.66
C ARG A 480 4.05 14.85 -1.29
N THR A 481 5.21 15.51 -1.12
CA THR A 481 5.57 16.21 0.12
C THR A 481 4.61 17.36 0.41
N ASN A 482 4.25 18.15 -0.59
CA ASN A 482 3.25 19.23 -0.46
C ASN A 482 1.89 18.71 0.03
N LEU A 483 1.40 17.62 -0.57
CA LEU A 483 0.11 17.03 -0.19
C LEU A 483 0.11 16.46 1.24
N ILE A 484 1.21 15.84 1.67
CA ILE A 484 1.35 15.34 3.05
C ILE A 484 1.37 16.51 4.04
N VAL A 485 2.12 17.58 3.75
CA VAL A 485 2.17 18.76 4.62
C VAL A 485 0.80 19.44 4.69
N ALA A 486 0.13 19.63 3.56
CA ALA A 486 -1.21 20.21 3.51
C ALA A 486 -2.24 19.35 4.28
N GLY A 487 -2.21 18.03 4.10
CA GLY A 487 -3.10 17.11 4.81
C GLY A 487 -2.91 17.14 6.33
N ILE A 488 -1.66 17.10 6.81
CA ILE A 488 -1.36 17.20 8.25
C ILE A 488 -1.72 18.57 8.81
N ALA A 489 -1.47 19.64 8.05
CA ALA A 489 -1.85 20.99 8.45
C ALA A 489 -3.39 21.14 8.59
N LEU A 490 -4.17 20.57 7.66
CA LEU A 490 -5.62 20.55 7.76
C LEU A 490 -6.13 19.73 8.96
N GLU A 491 -5.52 18.58 9.24
CA GLU A 491 -5.84 17.79 10.45
C GLU A 491 -5.47 18.52 11.74
N MET A 492 -4.35 19.26 11.74
CA MET A 492 -3.91 20.12 12.85
C MET A 492 -4.89 21.29 13.09
N ALA A 493 -5.51 21.80 12.02
CA ALA A 493 -6.58 22.79 12.08
C ALA A 493 -7.96 22.21 12.44
N CYS A 494 -8.08 20.88 12.62
CA CYS A 494 -9.36 20.20 12.81
C CYS A 494 -10.37 20.49 11.69
N TYR A 495 -9.94 20.46 10.42
CA TYR A 495 -10.74 20.90 9.26
C TYR A 495 -12.18 20.32 9.25
N THR A 496 -12.38 19.06 9.60
CA THR A 496 -13.72 18.43 9.63
C THR A 496 -14.71 19.09 10.59
N LYS A 497 -14.25 19.91 11.55
CA LYS A 497 -15.09 20.65 12.49
C LYS A 497 -15.28 22.12 12.09
N ILE A 498 -14.29 22.72 11.45
CA ILE A 498 -14.31 24.15 11.10
C ILE A 498 -14.95 24.42 9.73
N PHE A 499 -14.84 23.46 8.79
CA PHE A 499 -15.53 23.54 7.51
C PHE A 499 -16.98 23.09 7.66
N ARG A 500 -17.93 23.91 7.21
CA ARG A 500 -19.37 23.68 7.38
C ARG A 500 -19.96 22.87 6.22
N GLY A 501 -21.05 22.14 6.49
CA GLY A 501 -21.77 21.38 5.48
C GLY A 501 -20.88 20.34 4.77
N ASN A 502 -20.98 20.27 3.44
CA ASN A 502 -20.24 19.28 2.64
C ASN A 502 -18.82 19.75 2.27
N ASP A 503 -18.32 20.85 2.82
CA ASP A 503 -17.02 21.41 2.41
C ASP A 503 -15.84 20.54 2.88
N ALA A 504 -15.95 19.88 4.03
CA ALA A 504 -14.94 18.90 4.48
C ALA A 504 -14.82 17.71 3.51
N GLU A 505 -15.95 17.19 3.02
CA GLU A 505 -15.98 16.10 2.02
C GLU A 505 -15.38 16.56 0.68
N LYS A 506 -15.66 17.80 0.26
CA LYS A 506 -15.05 18.37 -0.96
C LYS A 506 -13.53 18.53 -0.83
N ILE A 507 -13.03 18.88 0.35
CA ILE A 507 -11.58 18.95 0.62
C ILE A 507 -10.94 17.57 0.44
N ASP A 508 -11.54 16.54 1.05
CA ASP A 508 -11.09 15.15 0.88
C ASP A 508 -11.06 14.73 -0.59
N GLU A 509 -12.12 15.02 -1.34
CA GLU A 509 -12.20 14.72 -2.77
C GLU A 509 -11.10 15.43 -3.58
N LEU A 510 -10.87 16.72 -3.30
CA LEU A 510 -9.84 17.51 -3.99
C LEU A 510 -8.42 17.01 -3.67
N LEU A 511 -8.13 16.65 -2.42
CA LEU A 511 -6.84 16.09 -2.02
C LEU A 511 -6.58 14.74 -2.71
N ILE A 512 -7.57 13.83 -2.71
CA ILE A 512 -7.48 12.54 -3.40
C ILE A 512 -7.28 12.74 -4.90
N ARG A 513 -7.99 13.71 -5.49
CA ARG A 513 -7.86 14.04 -6.92
C ARG A 513 -6.47 14.60 -7.24
N LEU A 514 -5.92 15.49 -6.41
CA LEU A 514 -4.55 16.01 -6.57
C LEU A 514 -3.51 14.89 -6.47
N GLU A 515 -3.64 13.99 -5.51
CA GLU A 515 -2.76 12.81 -5.38
C GLU A 515 -2.82 11.90 -6.61
N THR A 516 -4.04 11.64 -7.10
CA THR A 516 -4.25 10.78 -8.28
C THR A 516 -3.65 11.40 -9.54
N LEU A 517 -3.87 12.70 -9.77
CA LEU A 517 -3.38 13.40 -10.96
C LEU A 517 -1.86 13.58 -10.94
N SER A 518 -1.29 13.94 -9.79
CA SER A 518 0.16 14.10 -9.65
C SER A 518 0.94 12.78 -9.81
N SER A 519 0.28 11.64 -9.60
CA SER A 519 0.88 10.30 -9.71
C SER A 519 0.37 9.49 -10.90
N LEU A 520 -0.33 10.11 -11.86
CA LEU A 520 -1.03 9.41 -12.95
C LEU A 520 -0.11 8.44 -13.72
N GLY A 521 1.11 8.86 -14.06
CA GLY A 521 2.07 8.01 -14.78
C GLY A 521 2.46 6.76 -14.01
N ASN A 522 2.72 6.90 -12.71
CA ASN A 522 3.02 5.78 -11.83
C ASN A 522 1.80 4.85 -11.69
N ILE A 523 0.59 5.41 -11.67
CA ILE A 523 -0.64 4.63 -11.63
C ILE A 523 -0.79 3.81 -12.92
N VAL A 524 -0.69 4.43 -14.10
CA VAL A 524 -0.79 3.75 -15.40
C VAL A 524 0.24 2.63 -15.51
N SER A 525 1.51 2.92 -15.23
CA SER A 525 2.59 1.92 -15.27
C SER A 525 2.28 0.73 -14.35
N ARG A 526 1.81 0.99 -13.13
CA ARG A 526 1.48 -0.04 -12.14
C ARG A 526 0.25 -0.87 -12.54
N THR A 527 -0.82 -0.24 -12.99
CA THR A 527 -2.08 -0.92 -13.35
C THR A 527 -1.94 -1.73 -14.62
N CYS A 528 -1.09 -1.31 -15.55
CA CYS A 528 -0.83 -2.01 -16.80
C CYS A 528 0.35 -3.00 -16.74
N ASN A 529 0.95 -3.18 -15.56
CA ASN A 529 2.07 -4.08 -15.38
C ASN A 529 1.61 -5.56 -15.36
N CYS A 530 1.96 -6.27 -16.44
CA CYS A 530 1.71 -7.70 -16.65
C CYS A 530 2.91 -8.60 -16.30
N SER A 531 3.94 -8.12 -15.59
CA SER A 531 5.08 -8.94 -15.15
C SER A 531 4.68 -10.12 -14.27
N PHE A 532 3.47 -10.10 -13.70
CA PHE A 532 2.89 -11.22 -12.96
C PHE A 532 2.83 -12.54 -13.76
N LEU A 533 2.85 -12.43 -15.09
CA LEU A 533 2.90 -13.58 -15.99
C LEU A 533 4.19 -14.40 -15.85
N PHE A 534 5.27 -13.83 -15.34
CA PHE A 534 6.51 -14.57 -15.05
C PHE A 534 6.25 -15.83 -14.21
N TRP A 535 5.44 -15.69 -13.15
CA TRP A 535 5.06 -16.80 -12.25
C TRP A 535 4.02 -17.76 -12.85
N HIS A 536 3.53 -17.46 -14.05
CA HIS A 536 2.55 -18.25 -14.79
C HIS A 536 3.09 -18.71 -16.15
N ARG A 537 4.42 -18.82 -16.31
CA ARG A 537 5.10 -19.23 -17.56
C ARG A 537 4.56 -20.52 -18.19
N SER A 538 4.18 -21.50 -17.36
CA SER A 538 3.56 -22.76 -17.81
C SER A 538 2.21 -22.51 -18.51
N PHE A 539 1.40 -21.58 -18.01
CA PHE A 539 0.14 -21.19 -18.63
C PHE A 539 0.36 -20.48 -19.97
N ILE A 540 1.40 -19.64 -20.06
CA ILE A 540 1.78 -18.96 -21.30
C ILE A 540 2.16 -19.97 -22.37
N ALA A 541 3.03 -20.93 -22.03
CA ALA A 541 3.45 -21.99 -22.94
C ALA A 541 2.24 -22.80 -23.44
N ALA A 542 1.35 -23.21 -22.53
CA ALA A 542 0.15 -23.97 -22.88
C ALA A 542 -0.78 -23.20 -23.83
N TYR A 543 -0.96 -21.90 -23.60
CA TYR A 543 -1.80 -21.05 -24.45
C TYR A 543 -1.23 -20.89 -25.87
N PHE A 544 0.06 -20.57 -26.00
CA PHE A 544 0.67 -20.43 -27.32
C PHE A 544 0.74 -21.75 -28.08
N ASN A 545 0.98 -22.88 -27.40
CA ASN A 545 0.90 -24.19 -28.03
C ASN A 545 -0.50 -24.45 -28.59
N ALA A 546 -1.55 -24.13 -27.83
CA ALA A 546 -2.93 -24.29 -28.30
C ALA A 546 -3.25 -23.40 -29.53
N ILE A 547 -2.74 -22.16 -29.58
CA ILE A 547 -2.88 -21.30 -30.76
C ILE A 547 -2.19 -21.91 -31.97
N ILE A 548 -0.95 -22.40 -31.79
CA ILE A 548 -0.15 -22.99 -32.87
C ILE A 548 -0.85 -24.24 -33.41
N GLU A 549 -1.33 -25.12 -32.54
CA GLU A 549 -2.10 -26.31 -32.89
C GLU A 549 -3.41 -25.96 -33.62
N ASP A 550 -4.17 -24.98 -33.12
CA ASP A 550 -5.40 -24.52 -33.78
C ASP A 550 -5.09 -23.86 -35.14
N SER A 551 -3.95 -23.17 -35.31
CA SER A 551 -3.53 -22.61 -36.61
C SER A 551 -3.09 -23.67 -37.63
N ASN A 552 -2.52 -24.78 -37.17
CA ASN A 552 -2.19 -25.95 -38.00
C ASN A 552 -3.43 -26.78 -38.39
N SER A 553 -4.60 -26.48 -37.83
CA SER A 553 -5.87 -27.15 -38.13
C SER A 553 -6.74 -26.43 -39.17
N ARG A 554 -6.26 -25.33 -39.76
CA ARG A 554 -6.83 -24.77 -40.99
C ARG A 554 -6.14 -25.40 -42.21
N PRO A 555 -6.81 -26.25 -43.00
CA PRO A 555 -6.41 -26.41 -44.40
C PRO A 555 -6.69 -25.08 -45.13
N GLU A 556 -5.83 -24.74 -46.08
CA GLU A 556 -5.73 -23.50 -46.88
C GLU A 556 -7.03 -22.69 -47.11
#